data_AF-A0A193SJB0-F1
#
_entry.id   AF-A0A193SJB0-F1
#
_cell.length_a   1.000
_cell.length_b   1.000
_cell.length_c   1.000
_cell.angle_alpha   90.00
_cell.angle_beta   90.00
_cell.angle_gamma   90.00
#
_symmetry.space_group_name_H-M   'P 1'
#
loop_
_entity.id
_entity.type
_entity.pdbx_description
1 polymer ?
#
loop_
_entity_poly.entity_id
_entity_poly.type
_entity_poly.pdbx_seq_one_letter_code
_entity_poly.pdbx_strand_id
1 'polypeptide(L)'
;MFVDGWTGKGAISGEIRRSLAGDTRFPDQPRLVVLADPCGSAWLAASAEDWVIPSGILGATVSGLVSRSIWPTDGGLHGCVVYEQLRDHDVTQSFIEQIDSQRRQNSSTLTLIPWTLPQRTELKAAALQVVDRLAERFGINNFNRIKPGIAEATRAVMRRVPDHVLVRNLADSDVQLLLHLTEKAGIPVEEVGDLLGPYRAVTIIRSLS
;
A
#
# COMPACT_ATOMS: atom_id res chain seq x y z
N MET A 1 -0.46 -15.05 -12.15
CA MET A 1 -0.93 -13.66 -11.95
C MET A 1 -1.05 -13.44 -10.46
N PHE A 2 -0.57 -12.32 -9.96
CA PHE A 2 -0.65 -11.94 -8.54
C PHE A 2 -1.62 -10.77 -8.41
N VAL A 3 -2.41 -10.77 -7.35
CA VAL A 3 -3.40 -9.73 -7.06
C VAL A 3 -3.13 -9.17 -5.68
N ASP A 4 -3.09 -7.85 -5.56
CA ASP A 4 -2.91 -7.13 -4.29
C ASP A 4 -3.80 -5.87 -4.28
N GLY A 5 -3.89 -5.17 -3.15
CA GLY A 5 -4.64 -3.92 -3.05
C GLY A 5 -3.89 -2.74 -3.67
N TRP A 6 -2.58 -2.62 -3.43
CA TRP A 6 -1.84 -1.39 -3.73
C TRP A 6 -0.34 -1.64 -3.93
N THR A 7 0.33 -0.77 -4.70
CA THR A 7 1.81 -0.68 -4.73
C THR A 7 2.27 0.78 -4.79
N GLY A 8 2.99 1.24 -3.77
CA GLY A 8 3.45 2.63 -3.69
C GLY A 8 4.88 2.89 -4.17
N LYS A 9 5.78 1.89 -4.12
CA LYS A 9 7.19 2.05 -4.57
C LYS A 9 7.68 0.89 -5.44
N GLY A 10 6.76 0.01 -5.86
CA GLY A 10 7.09 -1.16 -6.68
C GLY A 10 7.89 -2.26 -5.96
N ALA A 11 8.01 -2.20 -4.63
CA ALA A 11 8.76 -3.18 -3.85
C ALA A 11 8.22 -4.61 -4.07
N ILE A 12 6.90 -4.77 -4.08
CA ILE A 12 6.25 -6.07 -4.27
C ILE A 12 6.41 -6.59 -5.70
N SER A 13 6.27 -5.73 -6.74
CA SER A 13 6.56 -6.11 -8.13
C SER A 13 8.00 -6.58 -8.30
N GLY A 14 8.95 -5.91 -7.63
CA GLY A 14 10.35 -6.31 -7.62
C GLY A 14 10.57 -7.65 -6.92
N GLU A 15 9.94 -7.86 -5.76
CA GLU A 15 10.05 -9.11 -4.99
C GLU A 15 9.47 -10.29 -5.76
N ILE A 16 8.28 -10.15 -6.36
CA ILE A 16 7.69 -11.19 -7.20
C ILE A 16 8.63 -11.59 -8.34
N ARG A 17 9.25 -10.61 -9.03
CA ARG A 17 10.20 -10.92 -10.10
C ARG A 17 11.44 -11.65 -9.59
N ARG A 18 11.99 -11.23 -8.44
CA ARG A 18 13.17 -11.87 -7.84
C ARG A 18 12.87 -13.30 -7.39
N SER A 19 11.80 -13.47 -6.62
CA SER A 19 11.39 -14.75 -6.04
C SER A 19 11.07 -15.82 -7.08
N LEU A 20 10.59 -15.42 -8.27
CA LEU A 20 10.21 -16.35 -9.34
C LEU A 20 11.24 -16.43 -10.47
N ALA A 21 12.38 -15.74 -10.35
CA ALA A 21 13.40 -15.72 -11.39
C ALA A 21 13.94 -17.13 -11.64
N GLY A 22 13.81 -17.61 -12.87
CA GLY A 22 14.30 -18.94 -13.29
C GLY A 22 13.38 -20.11 -12.93
N ASP A 23 12.22 -19.86 -12.31
CA ASP A 23 11.23 -20.91 -12.03
C ASP A 23 10.35 -21.13 -13.27
N THR A 24 10.56 -22.25 -13.95
CA THR A 24 9.86 -22.62 -15.18
C THR A 24 8.36 -22.86 -15.01
N ARG A 25 7.86 -22.94 -13.76
CA ARG A 25 6.42 -23.03 -13.47
C ARG A 25 5.70 -21.70 -13.68
N PHE A 26 6.44 -20.60 -13.74
CA PHE A 26 5.90 -19.24 -13.86
C PHE A 26 6.37 -18.59 -15.17
N PRO A 27 5.61 -17.61 -15.71
CA PRO A 27 6.06 -16.86 -16.87
C PRO A 27 7.28 -15.98 -16.51
N ASP A 28 8.18 -15.77 -17.49
CA ASP A 28 9.37 -14.93 -17.34
C ASP A 28 9.08 -13.54 -16.78
N GLN A 29 7.89 -13.00 -17.10
CA GLN A 29 7.37 -11.75 -16.56
C GLN A 29 6.10 -12.02 -15.75
N PRO A 30 6.23 -12.31 -14.44
CA PRO A 30 5.06 -12.42 -13.58
C PRO A 30 4.30 -11.10 -13.52
N ARG A 31 2.97 -11.18 -13.63
CA ARG A 31 2.08 -10.02 -13.68
C ARG A 31 1.47 -9.77 -12.31
N LEU A 32 1.66 -8.55 -11.80
CA LEU A 32 0.96 -8.01 -10.64
C LEU A 32 -0.23 -7.17 -11.10
N VAL A 33 -1.39 -7.38 -10.47
CA VAL A 33 -2.61 -6.59 -10.63
C VAL A 33 -2.95 -5.96 -9.29
N VAL A 34 -3.26 -4.66 -9.27
CA VAL A 34 -3.61 -3.95 -8.03
C VAL A 34 -4.84 -3.07 -8.20
N LEU A 35 -5.44 -2.60 -7.10
CA LEU A 35 -6.46 -1.55 -7.18
C LEU A 35 -5.79 -0.18 -7.43
N ALA A 36 -4.71 0.13 -6.69
CA ALA A 36 -4.01 1.41 -6.76
C ALA A 36 -2.51 1.26 -7.08
N ASP A 37 -2.04 1.90 -8.16
CA ASP A 37 -0.63 1.91 -8.59
C ASP A 37 -0.12 3.34 -8.88
N PRO A 38 0.10 4.17 -7.84
CA PRO A 38 0.66 5.52 -8.02
C PRO A 38 2.10 5.54 -8.57
N CYS A 39 2.77 4.39 -8.68
CA CYS A 39 4.17 4.31 -9.10
C CYS A 39 4.40 3.57 -10.43
N GLY A 40 3.33 3.18 -11.13
CA GLY A 40 3.40 2.51 -12.44
C GLY A 40 4.13 1.15 -12.42
N SER A 41 4.16 0.46 -11.28
CA SER A 41 4.90 -0.78 -11.10
C SER A 41 4.09 -2.05 -11.33
N ALA A 42 2.76 -1.97 -11.36
CA ALA A 42 1.90 -3.09 -11.68
C ALA A 42 1.80 -3.30 -13.20
N TRP A 43 1.34 -4.48 -13.61
CA TRP A 43 0.97 -4.73 -15.01
C TRP A 43 -0.40 -4.11 -15.33
N LEU A 44 -1.32 -4.19 -14.37
CA LEU A 44 -2.68 -3.66 -14.48
C LEU A 44 -3.06 -3.04 -13.14
N ALA A 45 -3.72 -1.89 -13.17
CA ALA A 45 -4.37 -1.32 -11.99
C ALA A 45 -5.72 -0.71 -12.32
N ALA A 46 -6.59 -0.59 -11.32
CA ALA A 46 -7.86 0.12 -11.48
C ALA A 46 -7.66 1.65 -11.48
N SER A 47 -6.64 2.13 -10.75
CA SER A 47 -6.32 3.56 -10.64
C SER A 47 -4.83 3.81 -10.41
N ALA A 48 -4.37 4.99 -10.80
CA ALA A 48 -3.05 5.53 -10.43
C ALA A 48 -3.11 6.44 -9.19
N GLU A 49 -4.30 6.64 -8.62
CA GLU A 49 -4.46 7.43 -7.40
C GLU A 49 -3.96 6.67 -6.16
N ASP A 50 -3.47 7.40 -5.18
CA ASP A 50 -3.04 6.87 -3.89
C ASP A 50 -4.24 6.70 -2.95
N TRP A 51 -5.01 5.63 -3.13
CA TRP A 51 -6.21 5.35 -2.35
C TRP A 51 -5.91 4.85 -0.93
N VAL A 52 -6.75 5.27 0.02
CA VAL A 52 -6.85 4.63 1.32
C VAL A 52 -7.56 3.30 1.16
N ILE A 53 -6.88 2.22 1.55
CA ILE A 53 -7.47 0.89 1.71
C ILE A 53 -7.51 0.61 3.21
N PRO A 54 -8.63 0.87 3.92
CA PRO A 54 -8.66 0.84 5.39
C PRO A 54 -8.16 -0.48 5.99
N SER A 55 -8.53 -1.61 5.40
CA SER A 55 -8.05 -2.95 5.79
C SER A 55 -6.55 -3.12 5.61
N GLY A 56 -5.94 -2.47 4.61
CA GLY A 56 -4.50 -2.48 4.37
C GLY A 56 -3.70 -1.68 5.41
N ILE A 57 -4.32 -0.67 6.04
CA ILE A 57 -3.66 0.21 7.03
C ILE A 57 -3.64 -0.45 8.41
N LEU A 58 -4.81 -0.88 8.89
CA LEU A 58 -4.97 -1.13 10.32
C LEU A 58 -4.20 -2.36 10.82
N GLY A 59 -3.74 -3.26 9.95
CA GLY A 59 -3.12 -4.54 10.37
C GLY A 59 -4.04 -5.45 11.19
N ALA A 60 -5.17 -4.90 11.63
CA ALA A 60 -6.35 -5.56 12.09
C ALA A 60 -7.09 -6.09 10.87
N THR A 61 -7.54 -7.30 11.02
CA THR A 61 -8.72 -7.82 10.36
C THR A 61 -9.90 -6.86 10.62
N VAL A 62 -10.03 -5.81 9.80
CA VAL A 62 -11.30 -5.06 9.71
C VAL A 62 -12.45 -6.04 9.46
N SER A 63 -12.12 -7.17 8.83
CA SER A 63 -12.84 -8.43 8.78
C SER A 63 -11.89 -9.56 9.15
N GLY A 64 -12.14 -10.30 10.23
CA GLY A 64 -11.47 -11.60 10.42
C GLY A 64 -11.06 -11.96 11.83
N LEU A 65 -11.17 -13.26 12.08
CA LEU A 65 -10.64 -13.92 13.25
C LEU A 65 -9.25 -14.50 12.99
N VAL A 66 -8.51 -14.05 11.97
CA VAL A 66 -7.25 -14.71 11.59
C VAL A 66 -6.03 -13.82 11.74
N SER A 67 -4.92 -14.41 12.16
CA SER A 67 -3.62 -13.75 12.19
C SER A 67 -3.08 -13.50 10.78
N ARG A 68 -1.89 -12.85 10.73
CA ARG A 68 -1.03 -12.92 9.55
C ARG A 68 -0.66 -14.38 9.23
N SER A 69 -0.38 -14.65 7.96
CA SER A 69 0.06 -15.96 7.49
C SER A 69 1.31 -16.45 8.24
N ILE A 70 1.34 -17.74 8.53
CA ILE A 70 2.45 -18.45 9.18
C ILE A 70 3.03 -19.44 8.17
N TRP A 71 4.34 -19.38 7.95
CA TRP A 71 5.06 -20.40 7.19
C TRP A 71 5.34 -21.61 8.09
N PRO A 72 4.81 -22.80 7.78
CA PRO A 72 5.06 -23.99 8.60
C PRO A 72 6.54 -24.42 8.50
N THR A 73 7.14 -24.86 9.61
CA THR A 73 8.54 -25.31 9.65
C THR A 73 8.79 -26.56 8.82
N ASP A 74 7.76 -27.40 8.66
CA ASP A 74 7.71 -28.61 7.87
C ASP A 74 7.27 -28.37 6.40
N GLY A 75 7.02 -27.10 6.03
CA GLY A 75 6.55 -26.71 4.71
C GLY A 75 5.05 -26.96 4.50
N GLY A 76 4.60 -26.89 3.25
CA GLY A 76 3.18 -27.03 2.90
C GLY A 76 2.46 -25.69 2.70
N LEU A 77 1.15 -25.66 2.97
CA LEU A 77 0.33 -24.46 2.80
C LEU A 77 0.54 -23.48 3.97
N HIS A 78 0.41 -22.19 3.69
CA HIS A 78 0.42 -21.16 4.75
C HIS A 78 -0.72 -21.40 5.75
N GLY A 79 -0.38 -21.35 7.04
CA GLY A 79 -1.34 -21.40 8.14
C GLY A 79 -1.72 -20.01 8.65
N CYS A 80 -2.64 -19.97 9.61
CA CYS A 80 -2.94 -18.79 10.43
C CYS A 80 -3.47 -19.24 11.80
N VAL A 81 -3.43 -18.34 12.78
CA VAL A 81 -4.07 -18.54 14.09
C VAL A 81 -5.48 -17.97 14.03
N VAL A 82 -6.45 -18.71 14.54
CA VAL A 82 -7.83 -18.24 14.72
C VAL A 82 -7.98 -17.61 16.12
N TYR A 83 -8.45 -16.36 16.18
CA TYR A 83 -8.70 -15.58 17.38
C TYR A 83 -10.11 -15.84 17.92
N GLU A 84 -10.30 -17.01 18.52
CA GLU A 84 -11.62 -17.44 18.98
C GLU A 84 -12.26 -16.49 19.99
N GLN A 85 -11.46 -15.81 20.81
CA GLN A 85 -11.93 -14.81 21.76
C GLN A 85 -12.55 -13.56 21.12
N LEU A 86 -12.37 -13.35 19.81
CA LEU A 86 -12.93 -12.22 19.07
C LEU A 86 -14.17 -12.59 18.24
N ARG A 87 -14.68 -13.83 18.38
CA ARG A 87 -15.80 -14.34 17.57
C ARG A 87 -17.03 -13.44 17.59
N ASP A 88 -17.37 -12.87 18.75
CA ASP A 88 -18.53 -11.98 18.91
C ASP A 88 -18.34 -10.60 18.24
N HIS A 89 -17.13 -10.30 17.76
CA HIS A 89 -16.78 -9.09 17.03
C HIS A 89 -16.51 -9.34 15.54
N ASP A 90 -16.69 -10.58 15.05
CA ASP A 90 -16.42 -10.91 13.64
C ASP A 90 -17.48 -10.29 12.72
N VAL A 91 -17.02 -9.43 11.80
CA VAL A 91 -17.86 -8.82 10.75
C VAL A 91 -17.47 -9.29 9.35
N THR A 92 -16.67 -10.36 9.23
CA THR A 92 -16.11 -10.82 7.95
C THR A 92 -17.16 -11.12 6.91
N GLN A 93 -18.15 -11.94 7.27
CA GLN A 93 -19.19 -12.34 6.31
C GLN A 93 -19.99 -11.13 5.84
N SER A 94 -20.45 -10.29 6.78
CA SER A 94 -21.19 -9.06 6.43
C SER A 94 -20.38 -8.12 5.52
N PHE A 95 -19.07 -7.95 5.77
CA PHE A 95 -18.20 -7.13 4.92
C PHE A 95 -18.07 -7.71 3.50
N ILE A 96 -17.82 -9.01 3.39
CA ILE A 96 -17.71 -9.70 2.09
C ILE A 96 -19.04 -9.62 1.33
N GLU A 97 -20.16 -9.88 2.00
CA GLU A 97 -21.50 -9.81 1.42
C GLU A 97 -21.81 -8.41 0.89
N GLN A 98 -21.44 -7.36 1.63
CA GLN A 98 -21.62 -5.98 1.20
C GLN A 98 -20.81 -5.68 -0.07
N ILE A 99 -19.53 -6.07 -0.13
CA ILE A 99 -18.70 -5.89 -1.33
C ILE A 99 -19.27 -6.68 -2.51
N ASP A 100 -19.66 -7.94 -2.30
CA ASP A 100 -20.17 -8.80 -3.36
C ASP A 100 -21.54 -8.33 -3.86
N SER A 101 -22.38 -7.76 -2.99
CA SER A 101 -23.60 -7.07 -3.39
C SER A 101 -23.31 -5.88 -4.29
N GLN A 102 -22.36 -5.01 -3.92
CA GLN A 102 -21.95 -3.88 -4.76
C GLN A 102 -21.39 -4.36 -6.10
N ARG A 103 -20.57 -5.42 -6.11
CA ARG A 103 -20.04 -6.03 -7.34
C ARG A 103 -21.16 -6.55 -8.25
N ARG A 104 -22.21 -7.19 -7.70
CA ARG A 104 -23.36 -7.68 -8.48
C ARG A 104 -24.21 -6.55 -9.06
N GLN A 105 -24.39 -5.47 -8.31
CA GLN A 105 -25.16 -4.30 -8.75
C GLN A 105 -24.44 -3.52 -9.86
N ASN A 106 -23.11 -3.49 -9.83
CA ASN A 106 -22.29 -2.91 -10.88
C ASN A 106 -22.05 -3.93 -12.00
N SER A 107 -23.09 -4.22 -12.78
CA SER A 107 -23.07 -5.20 -13.88
C SER A 107 -22.28 -4.76 -15.12
N SER A 108 -21.54 -3.66 -15.05
CA SER A 108 -20.70 -3.20 -16.16
C SER A 108 -19.47 -4.10 -16.28
N THR A 109 -19.32 -4.71 -17.46
CA THR A 109 -18.04 -5.34 -17.83
C THR A 109 -17.03 -4.23 -18.10
N LEU A 110 -16.35 -3.78 -17.05
CA LEU A 110 -15.21 -2.90 -17.18
C LEU A 110 -14.06 -3.67 -17.83
N THR A 111 -13.77 -3.36 -19.09
CA THR A 111 -12.54 -3.83 -19.73
C THR A 111 -11.40 -2.94 -19.27
N LEU A 112 -10.65 -3.40 -18.26
CA LEU A 112 -9.43 -2.73 -17.85
C LEU A 112 -8.31 -3.09 -18.83
N ILE A 113 -7.58 -2.07 -19.30
CA ILE A 113 -6.44 -2.22 -20.19
C ILE A 113 -5.16 -2.14 -19.35
N PRO A 114 -4.21 -3.07 -19.51
CA PRO A 114 -2.91 -2.99 -18.85
C PRO A 114 -2.22 -1.67 -19.11
N TRP A 115 -1.42 -1.21 -18.16
CA TRP A 115 -0.66 0.02 -18.35
C TRP A 115 0.25 -0.10 -19.56
N THR A 116 0.16 0.89 -20.46
CA THR A 116 1.10 1.00 -21.58
C THR A 116 2.50 1.32 -21.06
N LEU A 117 3.52 1.06 -21.88
CA LEU A 117 4.89 1.40 -21.49
C LEU A 117 5.07 2.91 -21.20
N PRO A 118 4.53 3.84 -22.01
CA PRO A 118 4.57 5.27 -21.69
C PRO A 118 3.94 5.62 -20.34
N GLN A 119 2.74 5.11 -20.05
CA GLN A 119 2.04 5.37 -18.77
C GLN A 119 2.86 4.89 -17.56
N ARG A 120 3.39 3.67 -17.61
CA ARG A 120 4.24 3.16 -16.51
C ARG A 120 5.50 3.99 -16.33
N THR A 121 6.09 4.46 -17.43
CA THR A 121 7.31 5.26 -17.41
C THR A 121 7.04 6.63 -16.77
N GLU A 122 5.94 7.28 -17.12
CA GLU A 122 5.52 8.55 -16.55
C GLU A 122 5.22 8.45 -15.05
N LEU A 123 4.38 7.49 -14.65
CA LEU A 123 4.05 7.26 -13.24
C LEU A 123 5.31 6.94 -12.41
N LYS A 124 6.19 6.10 -12.95
CA LYS A 124 7.45 5.75 -12.29
C LYS A 124 8.37 6.95 -12.16
N ALA A 125 8.47 7.80 -13.18
CA ALA A 125 9.26 9.03 -13.14
C ALA A 125 8.71 10.00 -12.07
N ALA A 126 7.39 10.21 -12.04
CA ALA A 126 6.74 11.05 -11.03
C ALA A 126 6.99 10.53 -9.61
N ALA A 127 6.87 9.22 -9.40
CA ALA A 127 7.15 8.56 -8.13
C ALA A 127 8.62 8.72 -7.68
N LEU A 128 9.58 8.50 -8.59
CA LEU A 128 11.00 8.65 -8.30
C LEU A 128 11.36 10.09 -7.96
N GLN A 129 10.84 11.06 -8.71
CA GLN A 129 11.08 12.47 -8.45
C GLN A 129 10.65 12.89 -7.04
N VAL A 130 9.53 12.38 -6.51
CA VAL A 130 9.13 12.67 -5.13
C VAL A 130 10.14 12.10 -4.15
N VAL A 131 10.54 10.86 -4.34
CA VAL A 131 11.52 10.17 -3.49
C VAL A 131 12.86 10.91 -3.50
N ASP A 132 13.33 11.34 -4.68
CA ASP A 132 14.60 12.07 -4.84
C ASP A 132 14.54 13.46 -4.21
N ARG A 133 13.47 14.23 -4.45
CA ARG A 133 13.28 15.56 -3.84
C ARG A 133 13.22 15.50 -2.32
N LEU A 134 12.51 14.52 -1.77
CA LEU A 134 12.44 14.35 -0.31
C LEU A 134 13.78 13.85 0.26
N ALA A 135 14.50 13.01 -0.47
CA ALA A 135 15.82 12.58 -0.06
C ALA A 135 16.80 13.76 0.00
N GLU A 136 16.80 14.61 -1.01
CA GLU A 136 17.61 15.83 -1.04
C GLU A 136 17.21 16.81 0.07
N ARG A 137 15.90 17.13 0.16
CA ARG A 137 15.36 18.09 1.15
C ARG A 137 15.69 17.72 2.60
N PHE A 138 15.70 16.44 2.92
CA PHE A 138 15.89 15.94 4.29
C PHE A 138 17.24 15.23 4.51
N GLY A 139 18.18 15.30 3.54
CA GLY A 139 19.51 14.69 3.66
C GLY A 139 19.49 13.16 3.86
N ILE A 140 18.58 12.45 3.18
CA ILE A 140 18.35 11.01 3.36
C ILE A 140 19.14 10.21 2.32
N ASN A 141 20.18 9.50 2.77
CA ASN A 141 20.93 8.58 1.91
C ASN A 141 20.25 7.22 1.75
N ASN A 142 19.47 6.80 2.74
CA ASN A 142 18.74 5.53 2.71
C ASN A 142 17.28 5.74 2.28
N PHE A 143 17.02 5.60 0.99
CA PHE A 143 15.69 5.75 0.39
C PHE A 143 14.62 4.81 0.97
N ASN A 144 14.98 3.74 1.66
CA ASN A 144 14.01 2.87 2.35
C ASN A 144 13.37 3.56 3.55
N ARG A 145 13.92 4.67 4.03
CA ARG A 145 13.33 5.52 5.08
C ARG A 145 12.13 6.31 4.59
N ILE A 146 12.03 6.57 3.29
CA ILE A 146 10.92 7.31 2.69
C ILE A 146 9.80 6.31 2.40
N LYS A 147 8.65 6.50 3.05
CA LYS A 147 7.46 5.65 2.96
C LYS A 147 6.34 6.40 2.22
N PRO A 148 6.38 6.42 0.88
CA PRO A 148 5.38 7.12 0.10
C PRO A 148 4.10 6.31 -0.05
N GLY A 149 2.98 7.03 -0.07
CA GLY A 149 1.64 6.47 -0.17
C GLY A 149 0.91 6.50 1.17
N ILE A 150 -0.36 6.87 1.17
CA ILE A 150 -1.17 7.03 2.39
C ILE A 150 -1.17 5.78 3.26
N ALA A 151 -1.23 4.60 2.65
CA ALA A 151 -1.19 3.34 3.38
C ALA A 151 0.18 3.05 4.02
N GLU A 152 1.28 3.35 3.33
CA GLU A 152 2.64 3.19 3.87
C GLU A 152 2.93 4.20 4.96
N ALA A 153 2.59 5.46 4.72
CA ALA A 153 2.76 6.57 5.66
C ALA A 153 2.03 6.29 6.98
N THR A 154 0.76 5.92 6.90
CA THR A 154 -0.05 5.61 8.09
C THR A 154 0.51 4.43 8.87
N ARG A 155 0.89 3.33 8.20
CA ARG A 155 1.53 2.19 8.88
C ARG A 155 2.90 2.54 9.48
N ALA A 156 3.65 3.44 8.86
CA ALA A 156 4.93 3.90 9.39
C ALA A 156 4.74 4.64 10.72
N VAL A 157 3.74 5.53 10.82
CA VAL A 157 3.35 6.18 12.08
C VAL A 157 2.91 5.16 13.14
N MET A 158 2.14 4.14 12.74
CA MET A 158 1.65 3.12 13.69
C MET A 158 2.73 2.17 14.21
N ARG A 159 3.79 1.90 13.42
CA ARG A 159 4.69 0.75 13.65
C ARG A 159 6.17 1.13 13.80
N ARG A 160 6.54 2.38 13.54
CA ARG A 160 7.93 2.86 13.52
C ARG A 160 8.02 4.20 14.24
N VAL A 161 9.24 4.72 14.35
CA VAL A 161 9.48 6.08 14.85
C VAL A 161 9.59 7.02 13.65
N PRO A 162 8.57 7.85 13.37
CA PRO A 162 8.63 8.82 12.29
C PRO A 162 9.56 9.99 12.64
N ASP A 163 10.18 10.52 11.60
CA ASP A 163 11.04 11.71 11.60
C ASP A 163 10.25 12.90 11.04
N HIS A 164 9.56 12.69 9.91
CA HIS A 164 8.67 13.65 9.28
C HIS A 164 7.41 12.96 8.76
N VAL A 165 6.27 13.66 8.84
CA VAL A 165 5.01 13.26 8.20
C VAL A 165 4.56 14.41 7.32
N LEU A 166 4.40 14.11 6.03
CA LEU A 166 4.05 15.08 5.00
C LEU A 166 2.73 14.67 4.36
N VAL A 167 1.83 15.62 4.14
CA VAL A 167 0.58 15.41 3.40
C VAL A 167 0.48 16.40 2.25
N ARG A 168 -0.26 16.02 1.21
CA ARG A 168 -0.55 16.92 0.09
C ARG A 168 -1.54 18.01 0.51
N ASN A 169 -2.57 17.62 1.25
CA ASN A 169 -3.68 18.48 1.67
C ASN A 169 -4.21 17.98 3.03
N LEU A 170 -4.19 18.82 4.05
CA LEU A 170 -4.68 18.53 5.41
C LEU A 170 -6.20 18.36 5.46
N ALA A 171 -6.93 18.96 4.52
CA ALA A 171 -8.39 18.84 4.43
C ALA A 171 -8.86 17.59 3.65
N ASP A 172 -7.94 16.79 3.13
CA ASP A 172 -8.26 15.55 2.41
C ASP A 172 -8.86 14.52 3.38
N SER A 173 -10.05 13.99 3.06
CA SER A 173 -10.74 13.02 3.90
C SER A 173 -9.94 11.72 4.05
N ASP A 174 -9.14 11.37 3.05
CA ASP A 174 -8.29 10.17 3.05
C ASP A 174 -7.09 10.31 4.00
N VAL A 175 -6.65 11.52 4.35
CA VAL A 175 -5.51 11.70 5.28
C VAL A 175 -5.93 11.76 6.75
N GLN A 176 -7.23 11.85 7.06
CA GLN A 176 -7.70 12.12 8.43
C GLN A 176 -7.29 11.07 9.45
N LEU A 177 -7.24 9.79 9.06
CA LEU A 177 -6.74 8.72 9.95
C LEU A 177 -5.26 8.94 10.29
N LEU A 178 -4.43 9.32 9.31
CA LEU A 178 -3.03 9.65 9.53
C LEU A 178 -2.90 10.84 10.48
N LEU A 179 -3.67 11.91 10.25
CA LEU A 179 -3.65 13.12 11.10
C LEU A 179 -4.01 12.80 12.54
N HIS A 180 -5.07 12.01 12.76
CA HIS A 180 -5.48 11.58 14.09
C HIS A 180 -4.37 10.78 14.82
N LEU A 181 -3.71 9.87 14.10
CA LEU A 181 -2.63 9.06 14.67
C LEU A 181 -1.40 9.92 15.01
N THR A 182 -1.06 10.89 14.17
CA THR A 182 0.06 11.81 14.42
C THR A 182 -0.22 12.77 15.56
N GLU A 183 -1.45 13.30 15.67
CA GLU A 183 -1.86 14.15 16.79
C GLU A 183 -1.72 13.41 18.11
N LYS A 184 -2.26 12.18 18.20
CA LYS A 184 -2.17 11.34 19.39
C LYS A 184 -0.72 11.02 19.79
N ALA A 185 0.18 10.96 18.82
CA ALA A 185 1.60 10.69 19.03
C ALA A 185 2.46 11.96 19.19
N GLY A 186 1.86 13.16 19.12
CA GLY A 186 2.58 14.43 19.22
C GLY A 186 3.54 14.70 18.05
N ILE A 187 3.26 14.14 16.87
CA ILE A 187 4.09 14.28 15.67
C ILE A 187 3.50 15.41 14.80
N PRO A 188 4.27 16.46 14.48
CA PRO A 188 3.79 17.50 13.57
C PRO A 188 3.63 16.96 12.15
N VAL A 189 2.60 17.44 11.46
CA VAL A 189 2.34 17.13 10.05
C VAL A 189 2.54 18.40 9.22
N GLU A 190 3.29 18.28 8.13
CA GLU A 190 3.52 19.37 7.18
C GLU A 190 2.68 19.18 5.92
N GLU A 191 1.91 20.20 5.53
CA GLU A 191 1.27 20.24 4.21
C GLU A 191 2.27 20.77 3.17
N VAL A 192 2.52 19.99 2.11
CA VAL A 192 3.55 20.32 1.11
C VAL A 192 3.03 20.35 -0.33
N GLY A 193 1.72 20.21 -0.52
CA GLY A 193 1.07 20.29 -1.83
C GLY A 193 1.71 19.38 -2.88
N ASP A 194 1.91 19.94 -4.07
CA ASP A 194 2.39 19.21 -5.25
C ASP A 194 3.80 18.61 -5.11
N LEU A 195 4.54 18.93 -4.04
CA LEU A 195 5.81 18.28 -3.74
C LEU A 195 5.67 16.75 -3.68
N LEU A 196 4.52 16.24 -3.23
CA LEU A 196 4.23 14.81 -3.12
C LEU A 196 3.82 14.11 -4.42
N GLY A 197 3.75 14.83 -5.55
CA GLY A 197 3.54 14.23 -6.87
C GLY A 197 2.27 13.37 -6.93
N PRO A 198 2.35 12.03 -7.07
CA PRO A 198 1.18 11.14 -7.08
C PRO A 198 0.67 10.72 -5.69
N TYR A 199 1.42 10.95 -4.60
CA TYR A 199 1.04 10.48 -3.25
C TYR A 199 0.25 11.48 -2.44
N ARG A 200 -0.72 11.01 -1.64
CA ARG A 200 -1.46 11.85 -0.68
C ARG A 200 -0.64 12.13 0.57
N ALA A 201 0.19 11.17 0.99
CA ALA A 201 1.05 11.32 2.15
C ALA A 201 2.39 10.59 1.99
N VAL A 202 3.38 11.05 2.73
CA VAL A 202 4.69 10.40 2.89
C VAL A 202 5.09 10.47 4.36
N THR A 203 5.56 9.36 4.91
CA THR A 203 6.26 9.36 6.20
C THR A 203 7.72 9.04 5.99
N ILE A 204 8.61 9.84 6.58
CA ILE A 204 10.03 9.54 6.67
C ILE A 204 10.25 8.94 8.05
N ILE A 205 10.82 7.73 8.13
CA ILE A 205 11.17 7.11 9.41
C ILE A 205 12.57 7.54 9.86
N ARG A 206 12.81 7.59 11.18
CA ARG A 206 14.14 7.90 11.74
C ARG A 206 15.20 6.91 11.29
N SER A 207 16.43 7.39 11.21
CA SER A 207 17.58 6.51 11.04
C SER A 207 17.78 5.68 12.31
N LEU A 208 17.97 4.38 12.18
CA LEU A 208 18.50 3.56 13.25
C LEU A 208 20.02 3.74 13.19
N SER A 209 20.55 4.64 14.02
CA SER A 209 21.99 4.73 14.32
C SER A 209 22.42 3.56 15.19
#